data_AF-A0A357YZK6-F1
#
_entry.id   AF-A0A357YZK6-F1
#
_cell.length_a   1.000
_cell.length_b   1.000
_cell.length_c   1.000
_cell.angle_alpha   90.00
_cell.angle_beta   90.00
_cell.angle_gamma   90.00
#
_symmetry.space_group_name_H-M   'P 1'
#
loop_
_entity.id
_entity.type
_entity.pdbx_description
1 polymer ?
#
loop_
_entity_poly.entity_id
_entity_poly.type
_entity_poly.pdbx_seq_one_letter_code
_entity_poly.pdbx_strand_id
1 'polypeptide(L)'
;ENPADADKIAAQVLVNKRSREDAERTRKNLKKKLTGTMDLASRVAKFVDCRSRNPAEREIFIVEGDSALGACKQARDPNFQAIMPIRGKILNCL
;
A
#
# COMPACT_ATOMS: atom_id res chain seq x y z
N GLU A 1 19.23 -16.73 -37.08
CA GLU A 1 19.05 -15.64 -36.09
C GLU A 1 17.95 -14.72 -36.58
N ASN A 2 17.11 -14.17 -35.70
CA ASN A 2 16.00 -13.27 -36.05
C ASN A 2 16.26 -11.85 -35.49
N PRO A 3 17.06 -11.01 -36.19
CA PRO A 3 17.44 -9.68 -35.69
C PRO A 3 16.23 -8.76 -35.43
N ALA A 4 15.21 -8.81 -36.30
CA ALA A 4 14.02 -7.98 -36.17
C ALA A 4 13.19 -8.29 -34.91
N ASP A 5 13.18 -9.54 -34.47
CA ASP A 5 12.48 -9.91 -33.23
C ASP A 5 13.31 -9.54 -32.00
N ALA A 6 14.65 -9.68 -32.09
CA ALA A 6 15.57 -9.25 -31.05
C ALA A 6 15.46 -7.75 -30.77
N ASP A 7 15.40 -6.91 -31.82
CA ASP A 7 15.26 -5.47 -31.69
C ASP A 7 13.92 -5.06 -31.04
N LYS A 8 12.83 -5.74 -31.39
CA LYS A 8 11.51 -5.51 -30.77
C LYS A 8 11.53 -5.85 -29.27
N ILE A 9 12.14 -6.98 -28.90
CA ILE A 9 12.26 -7.40 -27.49
C ILE A 9 13.15 -6.42 -26.73
N ALA A 10 14.29 -6.04 -27.29
CA ALA A 10 15.21 -5.07 -26.68
C ALA A 10 14.54 -3.70 -26.46
N ALA A 11 13.74 -3.25 -27.43
CA ALA A 11 12.96 -2.02 -27.29
C ALA A 11 11.93 -2.11 -26.15
N GLN A 12 11.20 -3.22 -26.03
CA GLN A 12 10.24 -3.42 -24.93
C GLN A 12 10.93 -3.45 -23.55
N VAL A 13 12.09 -4.12 -23.46
CA VAL A 13 12.89 -4.14 -22.23
C VAL A 13 13.34 -2.73 -21.84
N LEU A 14 13.76 -1.92 -22.81
CA LEU A 14 14.18 -0.55 -22.56
C LEU A 14 13.04 0.33 -22.04
N VAL A 15 11.84 0.19 -22.62
CA VAL A 15 10.63 0.89 -22.14
C VAL A 15 10.31 0.48 -20.70
N ASN A 16 10.28 -0.84 -20.42
CA ASN A 16 10.01 -1.35 -19.08
C ASN A 16 11.03 -0.88 -18.05
N LYS A 17 12.32 -0.79 -18.43
CA LYS A 17 13.40 -0.27 -17.57
C LYS A 17 13.15 1.20 -17.22
N ARG A 18 12.89 2.04 -18.22
CA ARG A 18 12.61 3.47 -18.01
C ARG A 18 11.40 3.68 -17.10
N SER A 19 10.31 2.96 -17.33
CA SER A 19 9.11 3.03 -16.47
C SER A 19 9.41 2.62 -15.02
N ARG A 20 10.27 1.63 -14.79
CA ARG A 20 10.70 1.24 -13.43
C ARG A 20 11.54 2.32 -12.76
N GLU A 21 12.48 2.92 -13.49
CA GLU A 21 13.35 4.00 -12.98
C GLU A 21 12.54 5.25 -12.61
N ASP A 22 11.60 5.66 -13.47
CA ASP A 22 10.72 6.80 -13.22
C ASP A 22 9.79 6.54 -12.03
N ALA A 23 9.23 5.33 -11.91
CA ALA A 23 8.42 4.93 -10.77
C ALA A 23 9.25 4.95 -9.46
N GLU A 24 10.49 4.45 -9.48
CA GLU A 24 11.41 4.52 -8.35
C GLU A 24 11.73 5.96 -7.94
N ARG A 25 12.07 6.82 -8.91
CA ARG A 25 12.38 8.23 -8.69
C ARG A 25 11.18 8.96 -8.09
N THR A 26 10.00 8.72 -8.62
CA THR A 26 8.74 9.27 -8.11
C THR A 26 8.48 8.80 -6.68
N ARG A 27 8.65 7.50 -6.38
CA ARG A 27 8.49 6.95 -5.03
C ARG A 27 9.46 7.59 -4.02
N LYS A 28 10.73 7.75 -4.40
CA LYS A 28 11.76 8.40 -3.57
C LYS A 28 11.41 9.87 -3.30
N ASN A 29 10.94 10.59 -4.31
CA ASN A 29 10.51 11.99 -4.18
C ASN A 29 9.27 12.13 -3.29
N LEU A 30 8.27 11.27 -3.45
CA LEU A 30 7.07 11.25 -2.61
C LEU A 30 7.43 10.93 -1.15
N LYS A 31 8.30 9.94 -0.91
CA LYS A 31 8.77 9.61 0.45
C LYS A 31 9.42 10.82 1.13
N LYS A 32 10.31 11.54 0.42
CA LYS A 32 10.96 12.76 0.94
C LYS A 32 9.97 13.87 1.27
N LYS A 33 9.00 14.12 0.39
CA LYS A 33 7.93 15.11 0.62
C LYS A 33 7.09 14.74 1.85
N LEU A 34 6.68 13.49 1.95
CA LEU A 34 5.85 12.97 3.05
C LEU A 34 6.56 12.91 4.41
N THR A 35 7.90 12.89 4.44
CA THR A 35 8.69 12.94 5.70
C THR A 35 8.95 14.35 6.22
N GLY A 36 8.83 15.39 5.39
CA GLY A 36 9.14 16.77 5.77
C GLY A 36 7.97 17.55 6.38
N THR A 37 6.74 17.23 5.99
CA THR A 37 5.51 17.78 6.59
C THR A 37 5.05 16.85 7.71
N MET A 38 5.36 17.23 8.94
CA MET A 38 4.89 16.60 10.17
C MET A 38 3.37 16.39 10.16
N ASP A 39 2.90 15.17 9.84
CA ASP A 39 1.89 14.47 10.65
C ASP A 39 1.75 13.00 10.19
N LEU A 40 2.34 12.10 10.97
CA LEU A 40 2.37 10.66 10.68
C LEU A 40 1.00 9.98 10.91
N ALA A 41 0.00 10.71 11.42
CA ALA A 41 -1.26 10.16 11.92
C ALA A 41 -2.34 9.88 10.86
N SER A 42 -2.14 10.24 9.58
CA SER A 42 -3.18 10.09 8.53
C SER A 42 -2.88 8.98 7.50
N ARG A 43 -2.10 7.96 7.89
CA ARG A 43 -1.86 6.79 7.04
C ARG A 43 -3.11 5.90 7.04
N VAL A 44 -3.83 5.92 5.92
CA VAL A 44 -5.14 5.27 5.65
C VAL A 44 -6.29 5.92 6.42
N ALA A 45 -7.28 6.42 5.67
CA ALA A 45 -8.47 7.06 6.23
C ALA A 45 -9.19 6.10 7.18
N LYS A 46 -9.37 6.53 8.44
CA LYS A 46 -10.03 5.75 9.50
C LYS A 46 -9.34 4.43 9.89
N PHE A 47 -8.03 4.31 9.67
CA PHE A 47 -7.25 3.22 10.25
C PHE A 47 -7.30 3.28 11.78
N VAL A 48 -7.57 2.13 12.40
CA VAL A 48 -7.63 1.99 13.85
C VAL A 48 -6.44 1.15 14.29
N ASP A 49 -5.43 1.81 14.86
CA ASP A 49 -4.20 1.15 15.26
C ASP A 49 -4.33 0.36 16.59
N CYS A 50 -3.39 -0.55 16.83
CA CYS A 50 -3.20 -1.28 18.09
C CYS A 50 -2.03 -0.70 18.91
N ARG A 51 -1.96 -1.02 20.20
CA ARG A 51 -0.93 -0.49 21.12
C ARG A 51 0.45 -1.11 20.90
N SER A 52 0.50 -2.39 20.55
CA SER A 52 1.75 -3.10 20.33
C SER A 52 2.53 -2.50 19.16
N ARG A 53 3.85 -2.49 19.29
CA ARG A 53 4.79 -2.13 18.23
C ARG A 53 5.54 -3.34 17.67
N ASN A 54 5.35 -4.53 18.24
CA ASN A 54 6.03 -5.75 17.83
C ASN A 54 5.35 -6.34 16.58
N PRO A 55 6.01 -6.42 15.41
CA PRO A 55 5.39 -6.98 14.21
C PRO A 55 5.03 -8.47 14.31
N ALA A 56 5.66 -9.22 15.22
CA ALA A 56 5.44 -10.66 15.34
C ALA A 56 4.09 -11.04 15.97
N GLU A 57 3.48 -10.14 16.73
CA GLU A 57 2.20 -10.37 17.42
C GLU A 57 1.05 -9.54 16.84
N ARG A 58 1.37 -8.56 15.98
CA ARG A 58 0.36 -7.64 15.44
C ARG A 58 -0.43 -8.30 14.33
N GLU A 59 -1.74 -8.15 14.41
CA GLU A 59 -2.68 -8.59 13.41
C GLU A 59 -3.38 -7.38 12.78
N ILE A 60 -3.73 -7.47 11.50
CA ILE A 60 -4.51 -6.44 10.81
C ILE A 60 -5.77 -7.06 10.20
N PHE A 61 -6.91 -6.55 10.61
CA PHE A 61 -8.22 -6.94 10.10
C PHE A 61 -8.67 -5.96 9.03
N ILE A 62 -8.93 -6.48 7.83
CA ILE A 62 -9.45 -5.68 6.72
C ILE A 62 -10.97 -5.86 6.69
N VAL A 63 -11.71 -4.77 6.83
CA VAL A 63 -13.17 -4.80 6.95
C VAL A 63 -13.82 -3.95 5.86
N GLU A 64 -14.98 -4.39 5.36
CA GLU A 64 -15.73 -3.64 4.36
C GLU A 64 -16.60 -2.57 5.02
N GLY A 65 -16.29 -1.30 4.75
CA GLY A 65 -17.10 -0.16 5.15
C GLY A 65 -17.04 0.24 6.62
N ASP A 66 -17.71 1.36 6.92
CA ASP A 66 -17.74 1.93 8.28
C ASP A 66 -18.70 1.16 9.22
N SER A 67 -19.64 0.39 8.66
CA SER A 67 -20.58 -0.44 9.43
C SER A 67 -19.86 -1.58 10.15
N ALA A 68 -19.06 -2.37 9.42
CA ALA A 68 -18.25 -3.44 10.00
C ALA A 68 -17.16 -2.88 10.94
N LEU A 69 -16.58 -1.72 10.61
CA LEU A 69 -15.59 -1.05 11.46
C LEU A 69 -16.08 -0.81 12.89
N GLY A 70 -17.33 -0.37 13.06
CA GLY A 70 -17.90 -0.09 14.38
C GLY A 70 -17.96 -1.33 15.27
N ALA A 71 -18.48 -2.44 14.72
CA ALA A 71 -18.57 -3.72 15.41
C ALA A 71 -17.19 -4.29 15.74
N CYS A 72 -16.29 -4.35 14.76
CA CYS A 72 -14.94 -4.90 14.95
C CYS A 72 -14.11 -4.06 15.93
N LYS A 73 -14.26 -2.73 15.92
CA LYS A 73 -13.53 -1.83 16.84
C LYS A 73 -13.88 -2.09 18.30
N GLN A 74 -15.12 -2.46 18.59
CA GLN A 74 -15.58 -2.77 19.95
C GLN A 74 -15.18 -4.18 20.39
N ALA A 75 -15.15 -5.14 19.46
CA ALA A 75 -14.88 -6.55 19.76
C ALA A 75 -13.39 -6.92 19.82
N ARG A 76 -12.51 -6.17 19.15
CA ARG A 76 -11.08 -6.50 19.05
C ARG A 76 -10.34 -6.39 20.39
N ASP A 77 -9.18 -7.05 20.47
CA ASP A 77 -8.16 -6.70 21.45
C ASP A 77 -7.32 -5.50 20.94
N PRO A 78 -7.45 -4.30 21.55
CA PRO A 78 -6.69 -3.12 21.15
C PRO A 78 -5.17 -3.24 21.39
N ASN A 79 -4.70 -4.26 22.12
CA ASN A 79 -3.28 -4.46 22.38
C ASN A 79 -2.54 -4.89 21.12
N PHE A 80 -3.06 -5.85 20.35
CA PHE A 80 -2.35 -6.42 19.20
C PHE A 80 -3.12 -6.41 17.87
N GLN A 81 -4.44 -6.18 17.87
CA GLN A 81 -5.25 -6.25 16.67
C GLN A 81 -5.54 -4.85 16.13
N ALA A 82 -5.14 -4.53 14.89
CA ALA A 82 -5.47 -3.29 14.19
C ALA A 82 -6.61 -3.52 13.17
N ILE A 83 -7.35 -2.47 12.80
CA ILE A 83 -8.44 -2.55 11.82
C ILE A 83 -8.24 -1.53 10.70
N MET A 84 -8.33 -2.00 9.47
CA MET A 84 -8.28 -1.21 8.25
C MET A 84 -9.60 -1.32 7.48
N PRO A 85 -10.45 -0.28 7.49
CA PRO A 85 -11.66 -0.26 6.68
C PRO A 85 -11.32 0.03 5.21
N ILE A 86 -11.90 -0.75 4.30
CA ILE A 86 -11.90 -0.47 2.86
C ILE A 86 -13.23 0.15 2.44
N ARG A 87 -13.20 1.05 1.46
CA ARG A 87 -14.40 1.66 0.88
C ARG A 87 -14.46 1.37 -0.61
N GLY A 88 -15.60 0.84 -1.05
CA GLY A 88 -15.84 0.49 -2.44
C GLY A 88 -15.13 -0.79 -2.86
N LYS A 89 -15.20 -1.10 -4.15
CA LYS A 89 -14.60 -2.30 -4.74
C LYS A 89 -13.16 -2.02 -5.13
N ILE A 90 -12.27 -2.96 -4.82
CA ILE A 90 -10.87 -2.92 -5.23
C ILE A 90 -10.82 -3.07 -6.77
N LEU A 91 -9.92 -2.30 -7.40
CA LEU A 91 -9.66 -2.41 -8.83
C LEU A 91 -9.22 -3.85 -9.17
N ASN A 92 -9.78 -4.41 -10.24
CA ASN A 92 -9.32 -5.69 -10.76
C ASN A 92 -7.93 -5.52 -11.39
N CYS A 93 -6.93 -6.26 -10.91
CA CYS A 93 -5.54 -6.19 -11.36
C CYS A 93 -5.18 -7.29 -12.37
N LEU A 94 -6.16 -8.07 -12.83
CA LEU A 94 -5.99 -9.09 -13.87
C LEU A 94 -5.88 -8.48 -15.27
#